data_AF-A0A1Y2XB43-F1
#
_entry.id   AF-A0A1Y2XB43-F1
#
_cell.length_a   1.000
_cell.length_b   1.000
_cell.length_c   1.000
_cell.angle_alpha   90.00
_cell.angle_beta   90.00
_cell.angle_gamma   90.00
#
_symmetry.space_group_name_H-M   'P 1'
#
loop_
_entity.id
_entity.type
_entity.pdbx_description
1 polymer ?
#
loop_
_entity_poly.entity_id
_entity_poly.type
_entity_poly.pdbx_seq_one_letter_code
_entity_poly.pdbx_strand_id
1 'polypeptide(L)'
;MGKIQWSTGVFCSGALIGPRHVATAKHCAPLNNPGVSVRFMPAYYDGESFPGAYVTNIIHLPGFSVNDPDADACDIKEDWAIFILDARLGDERGGLGAKVIEPSLINKPELLHLGYPGDLANGERPYRQERITIRDRFDCDATGGLSTDADVAGGMSGGPIVSNPRVFLSPLYHPLNLLPTKNTSRPAPNPMYLFIKLHTSGKINANSKLSSGKTLTAFATSSVF
;
A
#
# COMPACT_ATOMS: atom_id res chain seq x y z
N MET A 1 7.01 -1.50 5.08
CA MET A 1 5.73 -0.78 5.30
C MET A 1 5.94 0.27 6.37
N GLY A 2 4.99 1.18 6.52
CA GLY A 2 5.00 2.20 7.56
C GLY A 2 3.62 2.82 7.77
N LYS A 3 3.49 3.56 8.87
CA LYS A 3 2.29 4.33 9.19
C LYS A 3 2.34 5.64 8.42
N ILE A 4 1.23 6.01 7.81
CA ILE A 4 1.01 7.34 7.22
C ILE A 4 0.14 8.10 8.21
N GLN A 5 0.52 9.31 8.57
CA GLN A 5 -0.26 10.13 9.50
C GLN A 5 -0.37 11.57 9.00
N TRP A 6 -1.57 12.10 9.08
CA TRP A 6 -1.90 13.50 8.83
C TRP A 6 -1.63 14.32 10.09
N SER A 7 -1.34 15.61 9.94
CA SER A 7 -1.20 16.53 11.09
C SER A 7 -2.48 16.65 11.94
N THR A 8 -3.63 16.25 11.40
CA THR A 8 -4.93 16.21 12.11
C THR A 8 -5.15 14.92 12.91
N GLY A 9 -4.24 13.95 12.83
CA GLY A 9 -4.33 12.67 13.55
C GLY A 9 -4.93 11.51 12.73
N VAL A 10 -5.56 11.78 11.58
CA VAL A 10 -5.98 10.72 10.64
C VAL A 10 -4.77 9.91 10.20
N PHE A 11 -4.92 8.59 10.09
CA PHE A 11 -3.82 7.72 9.70
C PHE A 11 -4.25 6.62 8.74
N CYS A 12 -3.25 6.13 8.02
CA CYS A 12 -3.32 5.07 7.04
C CYS A 12 -2.05 4.21 7.11
N SER A 13 -1.98 3.23 6.23
CA SER A 13 -0.82 2.39 5.99
C SER A 13 -0.18 2.71 4.64
N GLY A 14 1.08 2.33 4.46
CA GLY A 14 1.76 2.46 3.17
C GLY A 14 3.03 1.64 3.08
N ALA A 15 3.58 1.52 1.87
CA ALA A 15 4.82 0.79 1.63
C ALA A 15 5.79 1.55 0.75
N LEU A 16 7.07 1.56 1.14
CA LEU A 16 8.15 2.01 0.27
C LEU A 16 8.26 1.08 -0.94
N ILE A 17 8.16 1.66 -2.14
CA ILE A 17 8.29 0.97 -3.44
C ILE A 17 9.50 1.47 -4.24
N GLY A 18 10.22 2.46 -3.72
CA GLY A 18 11.44 3.00 -4.31
C GLY A 18 12.12 4.00 -3.37
N PRO A 19 13.16 4.72 -3.82
CA PRO A 19 13.97 5.58 -2.97
C PRO A 19 13.18 6.61 -2.15
N ARG A 20 12.17 7.23 -2.77
CA ARG A 20 11.31 8.27 -2.15
C ARG A 20 9.82 7.95 -2.29
N HIS A 21 9.46 6.79 -2.81
CA HIS A 21 8.10 6.51 -3.27
C HIS A 21 7.39 5.58 -2.31
N VAL A 22 6.23 6.01 -1.82
CA VAL A 22 5.33 5.21 -0.97
C VAL A 22 4.05 4.93 -1.73
N ALA A 23 3.70 3.66 -1.91
CA ALA A 23 2.38 3.25 -2.39
C ALA A 23 1.38 3.25 -1.23
N THR A 24 0.19 3.81 -1.46
CA THR A 24 -0.92 3.88 -0.50
C THR A 24 -2.26 4.12 -1.24
N ALA A 25 -3.36 4.21 -0.50
CA ALA A 25 -4.69 4.46 -1.06
C ALA A 25 -4.85 5.94 -1.39
N LYS A 26 -5.67 6.25 -2.40
CA LYS A 26 -5.91 7.65 -2.77
C LYS A 26 -6.64 8.39 -1.66
N HIS A 27 -7.63 7.77 -1.01
CA HIS A 27 -8.35 8.41 0.09
C HIS A 27 -7.49 8.67 1.33
N CYS A 28 -6.28 8.09 1.42
CA CYS A 28 -5.29 8.43 2.44
C CYS A 28 -4.55 9.74 2.14
N ALA A 29 -4.79 10.37 0.99
CA ALA A 29 -4.28 11.69 0.66
C ALA A 29 -5.30 12.76 1.09
N PRO A 30 -4.86 13.85 1.76
CA PRO A 30 -5.73 14.95 2.16
C PRO A 30 -6.04 15.89 0.98
N LEU A 31 -6.50 15.36 -0.15
CA LEU A 31 -6.70 16.13 -1.40
C LEU A 31 -7.70 17.28 -1.24
N ASN A 32 -8.68 17.12 -0.34
CA ASN A 32 -9.70 18.13 -0.04
C ASN A 32 -9.35 19.02 1.16
N ASN A 33 -8.19 18.83 1.79
CA ASN A 33 -7.77 19.54 3.00
C ASN A 33 -6.40 20.21 2.78
N PRO A 34 -6.34 21.30 1.98
CA PRO A 34 -5.10 22.01 1.74
C PRO A 34 -4.52 22.54 3.07
N GLY A 35 -3.25 22.25 3.34
CA GLY A 35 -2.57 22.63 4.58
C GLY A 35 -2.36 21.48 5.57
N VAL A 36 -2.99 20.32 5.35
CA VAL A 36 -2.69 19.10 6.11
C VAL A 36 -1.36 18.52 5.64
N SER A 37 -0.35 18.50 6.50
CA SER A 37 0.91 17.83 6.23
C SER A 37 0.76 16.33 6.45
N VAL A 38 1.41 15.53 5.61
CA VAL A 38 1.40 14.06 5.72
C VAL A 38 2.82 13.57 5.99
N ARG A 39 2.95 12.65 6.95
CA ARG A 39 4.22 12.04 7.33
C ARG A 39 4.14 10.52 7.16
N PHE A 40 5.16 9.94 6.55
CA PHE A 40 5.35 8.50 6.47
C PHE A 40 6.43 8.05 7.47
N MET A 41 6.08 7.10 8.32
CA MET A 41 6.92 6.58 9.39
C MET A 41 7.20 5.09 9.14
N PRO A 42 8.37 4.73 8.58
CA PRO A 42 8.68 3.34 8.25
C PRO A 42 8.79 2.49 9.52
N ALA A 43 8.24 1.28 9.46
CA ALA A 43 8.25 0.31 10.56
C ALA A 43 7.80 0.87 11.92
N TYR A 44 6.85 1.82 11.92
CA TYR A 44 6.24 2.39 13.12
C TYR A 44 5.78 1.29 14.09
N TYR A 45 6.08 1.45 15.38
CA TYR A 45 5.69 0.53 16.46
C TYR A 45 5.70 1.31 17.79
N ASP A 46 4.52 1.65 18.31
CA ASP A 46 4.34 2.48 19.52
C ASP A 46 5.16 3.79 19.46
N GLY A 47 5.35 4.34 18.26
CA GLY A 47 6.21 5.48 17.97
C GLY A 47 7.07 5.29 16.71
N GLU A 48 7.80 6.34 16.33
CA GLU A 48 8.77 6.28 15.23
C GLU A 48 9.94 5.35 15.60
N SER A 49 9.95 4.14 15.05
CA SER A 49 11.09 3.22 15.13
C SER A 49 12.31 3.71 14.36
N PHE A 50 12.09 4.53 13.32
CA PHE A 50 13.10 5.16 12.48
C PHE A 50 12.62 6.56 12.07
N PRO A 51 13.54 7.47 11.69
CA PRO A 51 13.17 8.77 11.18
C PRO A 51 12.17 8.66 10.02
N GLY A 52 10.99 9.24 10.20
CA GLY A 52 10.01 9.42 9.15
C GLY A 52 10.35 10.56 8.19
N ALA A 53 9.58 10.66 7.12
CA ALA A 53 9.73 11.67 6.06
C ALA A 53 8.39 12.32 5.74
N TYR A 54 8.40 13.58 5.35
CA TYR A 54 7.20 14.28 4.92
C TYR A 54 6.91 14.03 3.45
N VAL A 55 5.61 13.96 3.12
CA VAL A 55 5.14 13.89 1.74
C VAL A 55 5.21 15.27 1.12
N THR A 56 5.87 15.36 -0.02
CA THR A 56 6.05 16.60 -0.79
C THR A 56 5.08 16.65 -1.96
N ASN A 57 4.92 15.53 -2.67
CA ASN A 57 4.04 15.43 -3.83
C ASN A 57 3.20 14.15 -3.75
N ILE A 58 2.00 14.19 -4.35
CA ILE A 58 1.06 13.06 -4.41
C ILE A 58 0.69 12.82 -5.87
N ILE A 59 1.03 11.64 -6.39
CA ILE A 59 0.63 11.18 -7.72
C ILE A 59 -0.64 10.33 -7.57
N HIS A 60 -1.68 10.66 -8.33
CA HIS A 60 -2.95 9.95 -8.38
C HIS A 60 -3.67 10.25 -9.70
N LEU A 61 -4.70 9.48 -10.05
CA LEU A 61 -5.55 9.77 -11.20
C LEU A 61 -6.68 10.76 -10.78
N PRO A 62 -6.83 11.92 -11.43
CA PRO A 62 -7.92 12.86 -11.13
C PRO A 62 -9.27 12.31 -11.61
N GLY A 63 -10.37 12.78 -11.02
CA GLY A 63 -11.74 12.47 -11.47
C GLY A 63 -12.40 11.23 -10.85
N PHE A 64 -11.68 10.45 -10.04
CA PHE A 64 -12.21 9.27 -9.34
C PHE A 64 -12.15 9.47 -7.82
N SER A 65 -13.16 9.11 -7.03
CA SER A 65 -13.09 9.20 -5.58
C SER A 65 -14.01 8.22 -4.87
N VAL A 66 -13.44 7.37 -4.01
CA VAL A 66 -14.21 6.51 -3.11
C VAL A 66 -14.91 7.26 -1.98
N ASN A 67 -14.63 8.56 -1.82
CA ASN A 67 -15.33 9.42 -0.86
C ASN A 67 -16.52 10.14 -1.51
N ASP A 68 -16.80 9.91 -2.80
CA ASP A 68 -18.00 10.41 -3.46
C ASP A 68 -19.23 9.66 -2.93
N PRO A 69 -20.35 10.34 -2.59
CA PRO A 69 -21.59 9.66 -2.20
C PRO A 69 -22.12 8.68 -3.26
N ASP A 70 -21.79 8.91 -4.54
CA ASP A 70 -22.20 8.09 -5.68
C ASP A 70 -21.03 7.22 -6.21
N ALA A 71 -20.01 6.96 -5.38
CA ALA A 71 -18.81 6.20 -5.78
C ALA A 71 -19.15 4.84 -6.38
N ASP A 72 -18.54 4.54 -7.53
CA ASP A 72 -18.77 3.31 -8.28
C ASP A 72 -17.55 2.36 -8.28
N ALA A 73 -17.64 1.33 -9.10
CA ALA A 73 -16.57 0.34 -9.26
C ALA A 73 -15.26 0.94 -9.81
N CYS A 74 -15.35 1.96 -10.66
CA CYS A 74 -14.20 2.67 -11.21
C CYS A 74 -13.55 3.56 -10.17
N ASP A 75 -14.33 4.20 -9.29
CA ASP A 75 -13.78 4.95 -8.16
C ASP A 75 -12.93 4.07 -7.25
N ILE A 76 -13.43 2.86 -6.94
CA ILE A 76 -12.72 1.87 -6.13
C ILE A 76 -11.46 1.35 -6.83
N LYS A 77 -11.54 1.10 -8.15
CA LYS A 77 -10.40 0.67 -8.96
C LYS A 77 -9.26 1.70 -8.93
N GLU A 78 -9.61 2.98 -8.94
CA GLU A 78 -8.65 4.09 -9.02
C GLU A 78 -8.28 4.67 -7.63
N ASP A 79 -8.62 3.97 -6.53
CA ASP A 79 -8.26 4.36 -5.15
C ASP A 79 -6.81 4.03 -4.79
N TRP A 80 -5.88 4.57 -5.58
CA TRP A 80 -4.46 4.41 -5.35
C TRP A 80 -3.72 5.75 -5.48
N ALA A 81 -2.63 5.88 -4.74
CA ALA A 81 -1.74 7.01 -4.84
C ALA A 81 -0.28 6.60 -4.59
N ILE A 82 0.63 7.38 -5.17
CA ILE A 82 2.05 7.36 -4.82
C ILE A 82 2.42 8.66 -4.12
N PHE A 83 2.89 8.55 -2.89
CA PHE A 83 3.43 9.67 -2.14
C PHE A 83 4.94 9.78 -2.41
N ILE A 84 5.40 10.98 -2.71
CA ILE A 84 6.82 11.30 -2.88
C ILE A 84 7.33 11.96 -1.60
N LEU A 85 8.36 11.37 -1.01
CA LEU A 85 8.97 11.81 0.25
C LEU A 85 10.07 12.85 0.05
N ASP A 86 10.22 13.76 1.03
CA ASP A 86 11.32 14.72 1.12
C ASP A 86 12.69 14.05 1.40
N ALA A 87 12.68 12.85 1.97
CA ALA A 87 13.86 12.02 2.22
C ALA A 87 13.89 10.72 1.38
N ARG A 88 15.11 10.22 1.11
CA ARG A 88 15.35 9.00 0.33
C ARG A 88 15.33 7.73 1.19
N LEU A 89 14.27 7.55 1.98
CA LEU A 89 14.18 6.44 2.96
C LEU A 89 14.37 5.05 2.34
N GLY A 90 13.98 4.86 1.08
CA GLY A 90 14.12 3.59 0.37
C GLY A 90 15.55 3.20 0.05
N ASP A 91 16.49 4.15 -0.04
CA ASP A 91 17.91 3.84 -0.25
C ASP A 91 18.54 3.24 1.01
N GLU A 92 18.09 3.66 2.19
CA GLU A 92 18.64 3.20 3.46
C GLU A 92 17.93 1.98 4.04
N ARG A 93 16.66 1.77 3.69
CA ARG A 93 15.78 0.73 4.29
C ARG A 93 15.28 -0.29 3.28
N GLY A 94 15.61 -0.10 2.00
CA GLY A 94 15.04 -0.86 0.91
C GLY A 94 13.58 -0.50 0.63
N GLY A 95 13.09 -0.98 -0.52
CA GLY A 95 11.69 -0.92 -0.91
C GLY A 95 11.19 -2.29 -1.33
N LEU A 96 9.89 -2.52 -1.23
CA LEU A 96 9.25 -3.75 -1.69
C LEU A 96 9.21 -3.85 -3.22
N GLY A 97 9.38 -2.73 -3.92
CA GLY A 97 9.11 -2.64 -5.34
C GLY A 97 7.60 -2.72 -5.64
N ALA A 98 7.29 -2.91 -6.92
CA ALA A 98 5.95 -2.82 -7.48
C ALA A 98 5.85 -3.76 -8.69
N LYS A 99 4.79 -4.57 -8.80
CA LYS A 99 4.57 -5.50 -9.93
C LYS A 99 3.09 -5.69 -10.20
N VAL A 100 2.73 -6.11 -11.42
CA VAL A 100 1.36 -6.50 -11.74
C VAL A 100 0.87 -7.77 -11.05
N ILE A 101 -0.40 -7.81 -10.64
CA ILE A 101 -1.04 -9.05 -10.16
C ILE A 101 -0.92 -10.11 -11.25
N GLU A 102 -0.32 -11.25 -10.91
CA GLU A 102 -0.29 -12.37 -11.83
C GLU A 102 -1.64 -13.09 -11.78
N PRO A 103 -2.25 -13.40 -12.93
CA PRO A 103 -3.48 -14.20 -12.95
C PRO A 103 -3.35 -15.53 -12.21
N SER A 104 -2.13 -16.07 -12.14
CA SER A 104 -1.78 -17.30 -11.41
C SER A 104 -2.01 -17.21 -9.89
N LEU A 105 -2.16 -16.01 -9.31
CA LEU A 105 -2.36 -15.77 -7.88
C LEU A 105 -3.81 -15.46 -7.52
N ILE A 106 -4.65 -15.22 -8.52
CA ILE A 106 -6.08 -14.98 -8.33
C ILE A 106 -6.74 -16.28 -7.87
N ASN A 107 -7.67 -16.18 -6.91
CA ASN A 107 -8.35 -17.29 -6.26
C ASN A 107 -7.42 -18.27 -5.52
N LYS A 108 -6.21 -17.83 -5.12
CA LYS A 108 -5.29 -18.63 -4.30
C LYS A 108 -4.99 -17.97 -2.95
N PRO A 109 -4.96 -18.73 -1.84
CA PRO A 109 -4.65 -18.23 -0.50
C PRO A 109 -3.13 -18.15 -0.27
N GLU A 110 -2.44 -17.41 -1.14
CA GLU A 110 -0.97 -17.34 -1.18
C GLU A 110 -0.41 -15.95 -0.83
N LEU A 111 -1.30 -15.01 -0.53
CA LEU A 111 -0.97 -13.61 -0.32
C LEU A 111 -0.95 -13.25 1.17
N LEU A 112 -0.30 -12.13 1.46
CA LEU A 112 -0.21 -11.53 2.78
C LEU A 112 -0.67 -10.08 2.69
N HIS A 113 -1.42 -9.61 3.67
CA HIS A 113 -1.69 -8.18 3.88
C HIS A 113 -1.06 -7.69 5.18
N LEU A 114 -0.56 -6.46 5.17
CA LEU A 114 -0.04 -5.78 6.36
C LEU A 114 -0.60 -4.37 6.45
N GLY A 115 -0.93 -3.93 7.67
CA GLY A 115 -1.42 -2.57 7.91
C GLY A 115 -1.47 -2.22 9.39
N TYR A 116 -1.91 -1.00 9.68
CA TYR A 116 -2.08 -0.43 11.01
C TYR A 116 -3.58 -0.34 11.34
N PRO A 117 -4.20 -1.40 11.89
CA PRO A 117 -5.62 -1.42 12.24
C PRO A 117 -5.96 -0.43 13.35
N GLY A 118 -7.02 0.35 13.19
CA GLY A 118 -7.50 1.28 14.22
C GLY A 118 -8.28 0.61 15.35
N ASP A 119 -8.87 -0.56 15.11
CA ASP A 119 -9.58 -1.38 16.11
C ASP A 119 -8.64 -2.20 16.99
N LEU A 120 -7.36 -2.36 16.60
CA LEU A 120 -6.33 -3.08 17.35
C LEU A 120 -5.14 -2.18 17.65
N ALA A 121 -4.78 -2.06 18.93
CA ALA A 121 -3.71 -1.16 19.39
C ALA A 121 -3.87 0.30 18.88
N ASN A 122 -5.08 0.73 18.49
CA ASN A 122 -5.38 2.07 17.98
C ASN A 122 -4.49 2.51 16.81
N GLY A 123 -4.07 1.57 15.96
CA GLY A 123 -3.17 1.83 14.84
C GLY A 123 -1.73 2.09 15.25
N GLU A 124 -1.36 1.88 16.51
CA GLU A 124 0.00 2.11 17.01
C GLU A 124 0.95 0.96 16.69
N ARG A 125 0.39 -0.20 16.32
CA ARG A 125 1.17 -1.39 15.96
C ARG A 125 0.73 -1.95 14.61
N PRO A 126 1.66 -2.45 13.79
CA PRO A 126 1.29 -3.12 12.56
C PRO A 126 0.82 -4.55 12.83
N TYR A 127 -0.18 -4.98 12.07
CA TYR A 127 -0.67 -6.36 12.05
C TYR A 127 -0.52 -6.95 10.65
N ARG A 128 -0.47 -8.28 10.60
CA ARG A 128 -0.41 -9.01 9.33
C ARG A 128 -1.40 -10.16 9.30
N GLN A 129 -1.98 -10.39 8.12
CA GLN A 129 -2.78 -11.57 7.84
C GLN A 129 -2.17 -12.33 6.66
N GLU A 130 -1.83 -13.59 6.92
CA GLU A 130 -1.30 -14.51 5.92
C GLU A 130 -2.44 -15.29 5.25
N ARG A 131 -2.16 -15.85 4.07
CA ARG A 131 -3.05 -16.73 3.31
C ARG A 131 -4.37 -16.07 2.89
N ILE A 132 -4.31 -14.78 2.57
CA ILE A 132 -5.43 -14.08 1.95
C ILE A 132 -5.52 -14.45 0.46
N THR A 133 -6.74 -14.36 -0.04
CA THR A 133 -7.11 -14.60 -1.44
C THR A 133 -7.52 -13.28 -2.07
N ILE A 134 -7.09 -13.05 -3.31
CA ILE A 134 -7.65 -12.01 -4.18
C ILE A 134 -8.63 -12.64 -5.18
N ARG A 135 -9.74 -11.96 -5.45
CA ARG A 135 -10.75 -12.33 -6.45
C ARG A 135 -10.94 -11.16 -7.42
N ASP A 136 -11.20 -11.46 -8.69
CA ASP A 136 -11.52 -10.43 -9.67
C ASP A 136 -12.91 -9.82 -9.41
N ARG A 137 -13.02 -8.50 -9.64
CA ARG A 137 -14.28 -7.75 -9.73
C ARG A 137 -14.33 -7.11 -11.13
N PHE A 138 -15.42 -7.31 -11.89
CA PHE A 138 -15.50 -6.96 -13.32
C PHE A 138 -16.50 -5.84 -13.64
N ASP A 139 -16.73 -4.91 -12.71
CA ASP A 139 -17.84 -3.96 -12.78
C ASP A 139 -17.47 -2.54 -13.24
N CYS A 140 -16.18 -2.24 -13.49
CA CYS A 140 -15.74 -0.99 -14.14
C CYS A 140 -15.35 -1.21 -15.61
N ASP A 141 -14.45 -2.18 -15.87
CA ASP A 141 -14.02 -2.62 -17.20
C ASP A 141 -13.32 -3.99 -17.08
N ALA A 142 -12.69 -4.47 -18.17
CA ALA A 142 -11.91 -5.72 -18.18
C ALA A 142 -10.73 -5.73 -17.19
N THR A 143 -10.39 -4.58 -16.60
CA THR A 143 -9.33 -4.35 -15.61
C THR A 143 -9.89 -3.90 -14.26
N GLY A 144 -11.17 -4.18 -14.00
CA GLY A 144 -11.90 -3.80 -12.78
C GLY A 144 -11.18 -4.15 -11.48
N GLY A 145 -11.68 -3.56 -10.40
CA GLY A 145 -11.11 -3.69 -9.06
C GLY A 145 -10.90 -5.15 -8.62
N LEU A 146 -10.09 -5.34 -7.60
CA LEU A 146 -9.85 -6.65 -7.02
C LEU A 146 -10.45 -6.67 -5.61
N SER A 147 -11.14 -7.75 -5.24
CA SER A 147 -11.62 -7.96 -3.87
C SER A 147 -10.73 -8.96 -3.14
N THR A 148 -10.72 -8.91 -1.81
CA THR A 148 -9.94 -9.84 -0.99
C THR A 148 -10.72 -10.23 0.26
N ASP A 149 -10.38 -11.40 0.82
CA ASP A 149 -10.87 -11.89 2.11
C ASP A 149 -9.97 -11.45 3.29
N ALA A 150 -9.10 -10.45 3.07
CA ALA A 150 -8.37 -9.81 4.13
C ALA A 150 -9.33 -9.15 5.13
N ASP A 151 -9.09 -9.42 6.41
CA ASP A 151 -9.77 -8.87 7.55
C ASP A 151 -9.12 -7.53 7.89
N VAL A 152 -9.81 -6.46 7.49
CA VAL A 152 -9.31 -5.09 7.50
C VAL A 152 -10.21 -4.18 8.34
N ALA A 153 -9.60 -3.15 8.92
CA ALA A 153 -10.29 -2.08 9.63
C ALA A 153 -9.71 -0.71 9.21
N GLY A 154 -10.40 0.37 9.57
CA GLY A 154 -9.91 1.74 9.35
C GLY A 154 -8.46 1.91 9.82
N GLY A 155 -7.65 2.62 9.05
CA GLY A 155 -6.19 2.76 9.27
C GLY A 155 -5.34 1.73 8.50
N MET A 156 -5.90 0.58 8.13
CA MET A 156 -5.21 -0.38 7.24
C MET A 156 -5.27 0.01 5.77
N SER A 157 -6.07 1.02 5.41
CA SER A 157 -6.09 1.62 4.09
C SER A 157 -4.69 1.97 3.61
N GLY A 158 -4.33 1.60 2.38
CA GLY A 158 -2.96 1.81 1.87
C GLY A 158 -1.98 0.68 2.15
N GLY A 159 -2.36 -0.30 2.98
CA GLY A 159 -1.51 -1.45 3.31
C GLY A 159 -1.15 -2.29 2.08
N PRO A 160 0.09 -2.78 1.97
CA PRO A 160 0.51 -3.60 0.83
C PRO A 160 -0.09 -5.01 0.90
N ILE A 161 -0.43 -5.56 -0.27
CA ILE A 161 -0.60 -6.99 -0.47
C ILE A 161 0.68 -7.56 -1.11
N VAL A 162 1.23 -8.61 -0.51
CA VAL A 162 2.56 -9.14 -0.87
C VAL A 162 2.47 -10.63 -1.16
N SER A 163 3.06 -11.09 -2.27
CA SER A 163 3.35 -12.52 -2.45
C SER A 163 4.62 -12.86 -1.72
N ASN A 164 4.53 -13.87 -0.86
CA ASN A 164 5.61 -14.46 -0.06
C ASN A 164 5.93 -13.74 1.28
N PRO A 165 5.48 -14.30 2.42
CA PRO A 165 5.74 -13.73 3.75
C PRO A 165 7.19 -13.89 4.24
N ARG A 166 8.09 -14.52 3.46
CA ARG A 166 9.37 -14.99 4.00
C ARG A 166 10.47 -13.95 4.22
N VAL A 167 10.40 -12.80 3.57
CA VAL A 167 11.44 -11.77 3.70
C VAL A 167 11.29 -10.95 4.98
N PHE A 168 10.10 -10.95 5.56
CA PHE A 168 9.85 -10.35 6.87
C PHE A 168 10.40 -11.15 8.05
N LEU A 169 11.12 -12.23 7.75
CA LEU A 169 11.62 -13.17 8.74
C LEU A 169 13.15 -13.29 8.78
N SER A 170 13.84 -12.56 7.90
CA SER A 170 15.30 -12.51 7.95
C SER A 170 15.72 -11.90 9.29
N PRO A 171 16.61 -12.54 10.06
CA PRO A 171 17.06 -12.05 11.37
C PRO A 171 17.74 -10.66 11.33
N LEU A 172 18.07 -10.16 10.13
CA LEU A 172 18.60 -8.82 9.89
C LEU A 172 17.54 -7.69 9.93
N TYR A 173 16.23 -8.01 9.89
CA TYR A 173 15.13 -7.05 10.04
C TYR A 173 14.33 -7.38 11.30
N HIS A 174 14.77 -6.85 12.44
CA HIS A 174 14.29 -7.24 13.78
C HIS A 174 12.82 -6.93 14.16
N PRO A 175 12.01 -6.05 13.52
CA PRO A 175 10.64 -5.83 14.00
C PRO A 175 9.56 -6.74 13.38
N LEU A 176 9.83 -7.42 12.25
CA LEU A 176 8.76 -8.03 11.45
C LEU A 176 8.42 -9.48 11.79
N ASN A 177 9.38 -10.23 12.36
CA ASN A 177 9.13 -11.52 13.01
C ASN A 177 8.24 -11.39 14.26
N LEU A 178 8.09 -10.18 14.80
CA LEU A 178 7.33 -9.88 16.02
C LEU A 178 5.93 -9.32 15.75
N LEU A 179 5.53 -9.14 14.47
CA LEU A 179 4.17 -8.67 14.20
C LEU A 179 3.16 -9.75 14.63
N PRO A 180 2.15 -9.39 15.41
CA PRO A 180 1.07 -10.30 15.71
C PRO A 180 0.42 -10.78 14.40
N THR A 181 0.28 -12.09 14.28
CA THR A 181 -0.41 -12.72 13.15
C THR A 181 -1.89 -12.89 13.46
N LYS A 182 -2.74 -12.55 12.49
CA LYS A 182 -3.99 -13.32 12.29
C LYS A 182 -3.59 -14.63 11.59
N ASN A 183 -3.90 -15.76 12.22
CA ASN A 183 -3.22 -17.06 12.10
C ASN A 183 -3.25 -17.71 10.69
N THR A 184 -2.13 -18.34 10.23
CA THR A 184 -1.98 -19.69 9.58
C THR A 184 -0.63 -19.86 8.84
N SER A 185 -0.18 -21.12 8.63
CA SER A 185 1.21 -21.65 8.55
C SER A 185 1.96 -21.71 7.18
N ARG A 186 3.32 -21.84 7.21
CA ARG A 186 4.38 -21.94 6.13
C ARG A 186 4.64 -23.38 5.58
N PRO A 187 5.54 -23.71 4.56
CA PRO A 187 6.72 -23.00 3.94
C PRO A 187 7.11 -23.18 2.40
N ALA A 188 7.81 -22.20 1.72
CA ALA A 188 9.03 -22.29 0.80
C ALA A 188 9.23 -21.01 -0.11
N PRO A 189 10.45 -20.65 -0.63
CA PRO A 189 10.80 -19.26 -1.06
C PRO A 189 10.85 -18.96 -2.57
N ASN A 190 10.54 -17.71 -2.99
CA ASN A 190 10.80 -17.07 -4.32
C ASN A 190 10.53 -15.53 -4.25
N PRO A 191 10.94 -14.69 -5.23
CA PRO A 191 11.00 -13.21 -5.10
C PRO A 191 9.69 -12.50 -4.71
N MET A 192 9.83 -11.40 -3.96
CA MET A 192 8.74 -10.58 -3.39
C MET A 192 8.16 -9.57 -4.37
N TYR A 193 6.85 -9.36 -4.33
CA TYR A 193 6.17 -8.37 -5.15
C TYR A 193 4.92 -7.79 -4.45
N LEU A 194 4.74 -6.46 -4.54
CA LEU A 194 3.44 -5.77 -4.38
C LEU A 194 2.66 -5.94 -5.68
N PHE A 195 1.37 -6.28 -5.61
CA PHE A 195 0.54 -6.55 -6.79
C PHE A 195 -0.22 -5.35 -7.33
N ILE A 196 -0.23 -5.21 -8.65
CA ILE A 196 -0.64 -4.01 -9.37
C ILE A 196 -1.34 -4.32 -10.70
N LYS A 197 -2.65 -4.50 -10.80
CA LYS A 197 -3.28 -4.52 -12.14
C LYS A 197 -3.07 -3.15 -12.86
N LEU A 198 -2.09 -3.10 -13.79
CA LEU A 198 -1.73 -1.92 -14.59
C LEU A 198 -2.48 -1.94 -15.92
N HIS A 199 -3.00 -0.81 -16.36
CA HIS A 199 -3.16 -0.52 -17.79
C HIS A 199 -2.81 0.93 -18.10
N THR A 200 -1.67 1.12 -18.77
CA THR A 200 -1.37 2.06 -19.87
C THR A 200 0.12 1.86 -20.24
N SER A 201 0.57 2.45 -21.35
CA SER A 201 1.75 2.02 -22.10
C SER A 201 3.08 2.63 -21.65
N GLY A 202 3.89 1.94 -20.78
CA GLY A 202 5.39 1.98 -20.78
C GLY A 202 6.32 2.20 -19.48
N LYS A 203 7.69 2.27 -19.59
CA LYS A 203 8.88 2.61 -18.69
C LYS A 203 9.20 4.04 -18.09
N ILE A 204 9.54 4.13 -16.80
CA ILE A 204 10.05 5.35 -16.12
C ILE A 204 11.59 5.46 -16.21
N ASN A 205 12.13 6.68 -16.34
CA ASN A 205 13.58 6.98 -16.24
C ASN A 205 13.86 8.14 -15.27
N ALA A 206 15.02 8.09 -14.60
CA ALA A 206 15.35 8.78 -13.34
C ALA A 206 15.59 10.32 -13.40
N ASN A 207 15.21 11.01 -14.47
CA ASN A 207 15.38 12.46 -14.58
C ASN A 207 14.09 13.12 -15.10
N SER A 208 13.67 14.18 -14.43
CA SER A 208 12.42 14.94 -14.62
C SER A 208 12.03 15.24 -16.08
N LYS A 209 10.88 14.71 -16.49
CA LYS A 209 9.78 15.28 -17.31
C LYS A 209 8.89 14.10 -17.72
N LEU A 210 7.56 14.20 -17.54
CA LEU A 210 6.62 13.25 -18.16
C LEU A 210 6.70 13.44 -19.69
N SER A 211 7.64 12.74 -20.32
CA SER A 211 7.65 12.53 -21.76
C SER A 211 6.78 11.31 -22.06
N SER A 212 5.84 11.52 -22.98
CA SER A 212 4.91 10.56 -23.58
C SER A 212 5.36 9.10 -23.59
N GLY A 213 4.38 8.26 -23.27
CA GLY A 213 4.55 6.84 -23.04
C GLY A 213 5.13 6.66 -21.65
N LYS A 214 4.51 5.77 -20.89
CA LYS A 214 5.08 5.02 -19.79
C LYS A 214 4.40 5.19 -18.39
N THR A 215 3.78 4.10 -17.87
CA THR A 215 2.68 4.01 -16.87
C THR A 215 3.05 3.39 -15.53
N LEU A 216 2.48 3.96 -14.46
CA LEU A 216 2.55 3.50 -13.08
C LEU A 216 1.15 3.58 -12.43
N THR A 217 0.72 2.53 -11.74
CA THR A 217 -0.51 2.43 -10.91
C THR A 217 -0.08 1.66 -9.66
N ALA A 218 -0.76 1.82 -8.52
CA ALA A 218 -0.43 1.11 -7.27
C ALA A 218 -1.68 0.43 -6.73
N PHE A 219 -1.53 -0.59 -5.88
CA PHE A 219 -2.68 -1.13 -5.13
C PHE A 219 -2.42 -0.89 -3.67
N ALA A 220 -3.45 -0.37 -3.06
CA ALA A 220 -3.60 -0.18 -1.66
C ALA A 220 -4.91 -0.84 -1.30
N THR A 221 -4.92 -1.59 -0.20
CA THR A 221 -6.20 -2.01 0.35
C THR A 221 -7.00 -0.77 0.70
N SER A 222 -8.27 -0.74 0.31
CA SER A 222 -9.21 0.28 0.75
C SER A 222 -10.15 -0.37 1.74
N SER A 223 -10.09 0.05 3.01
CA SER A 223 -11.11 -0.29 3.99
C SER A 223 -12.11 0.86 4.02
N VAL A 224 -12.98 0.94 3.01
CA VAL A 224 -14.14 1.82 3.04
C VAL A 224 -15.24 1.06 3.77
N PHE A 225 -15.58 1.55 4.96
CA PHE A 225 -16.80 1.18 5.67
C PHE A 225 -17.59 2.45 5.92
#